data_AF-A0A8S0W509-F1
#
_entry.id   AF-A0A8S0W509-F1
#
_cell.length_a   1.000
_cell.length_b   1.000
_cell.length_c   1.000
_cell.angle_alpha   90.00
_cell.angle_beta   90.00
_cell.angle_gamma   90.00
#
_symmetry.space_group_name_H-M   'P 1'
#
loop_
_entity.id
_entity.type
_entity.pdbx_description
1 polymer ?
#
loop_
_entity_poly.entity_id
_entity_poly.type
_entity_poly.pdbx_seq_one_letter_code
_entity_poly.pdbx_strand_id
1 'polypeptide(L)'
;MDSTDFAVFLVERMRISAVTKKIDLASAVVFFYDYLLTIGMEVKYIWPGPLTGMKVLYFLQRYLPFIDTVWIAVQVNFAPNMDAKTCMTMNGVGRSLMCLGLTLSELVLTFRAWAVWNRDRVLTFALPILFVGCFLPPVVIFGIFIGTTKFIGLPPPSTGCVQIGGDPIITINWILLLVWDALILILMVIPAIKAYRYRGNSALYRVVYGEGIVYYFYLFMLSTINIVLLRLNIDESYRFMLTSYAMLVPPRCLVF
;
A
#
# COMPACT_ATOMS: atom_id res chain seq x y z
N MET A 1 12.05 -8.76 30.78
CA MET A 1 11.16 -9.74 30.13
C MET A 1 11.69 -11.10 30.54
N ASP A 2 10.88 -11.89 31.23
CA ASP A 2 11.30 -13.23 31.63
C ASP A 2 11.43 -14.13 30.40
N SER A 3 12.21 -15.21 30.50
CA SER A 3 12.43 -16.19 29.42
C SER A 3 11.12 -16.76 28.87
N THR A 4 10.14 -16.98 29.75
CA THR A 4 8.79 -17.44 29.41
C THR A 4 8.00 -16.38 28.63
N ASP A 5 8.04 -15.12 29.04
CA ASP A 5 7.34 -14.02 28.35
C ASP A 5 7.88 -13.82 26.94
N PHE A 6 9.22 -13.92 26.78
CA PHE A 6 9.88 -13.81 25.49
C PHE A 6 9.47 -14.95 24.54
N ALA A 7 9.35 -16.19 25.05
CA ALA A 7 8.87 -17.32 24.26
C ALA A 7 7.43 -17.12 23.78
N VAL A 8 6.52 -16.64 24.65
CA VAL A 8 5.12 -16.35 24.27
C VAL A 8 5.07 -15.25 23.20
N PHE A 9 5.83 -14.17 23.39
CA PHE A 9 5.94 -13.09 22.41
C PHE A 9 6.43 -13.57 21.03
N LEU A 10 7.46 -14.42 21.01
CA LEU A 10 7.97 -15.00 19.76
C LEU A 10 6.94 -15.90 19.07
N VAL A 11 6.20 -16.71 19.81
CA VAL A 11 5.15 -17.58 19.25
C VAL A 11 4.05 -16.77 18.58
N GLU A 12 3.62 -15.67 19.19
CA GLU A 12 2.62 -14.78 18.60
C GLU A 12 3.13 -14.13 17.29
N ARG A 13 4.36 -13.62 17.30
CA ARG A 13 5.02 -13.08 16.09
C ARG A 13 5.15 -14.10 14.97
N MET A 14 5.46 -15.35 15.31
CA MET A 14 5.55 -16.45 14.34
C MET A 14 4.19 -16.74 13.70
N ARG A 15 3.13 -16.81 14.49
CA ARG A 15 1.75 -17.04 14.00
C ARG A 15 1.34 -15.94 13.04
N ILE A 16 1.55 -14.68 13.43
CA ILE A 16 1.26 -13.53 12.59
C ILE A 16 2.06 -13.60 11.29
N SER A 17 3.37 -13.82 11.34
CA SER A 17 4.21 -13.93 10.14
C SER A 17 3.73 -15.05 9.20
N ALA A 18 3.31 -16.19 9.74
CA ALA A 18 2.78 -17.29 8.94
C ALA A 18 1.45 -16.94 8.26
N VAL A 19 0.57 -16.20 8.93
CA VAL A 19 -0.69 -15.70 8.34
C VAL A 19 -0.40 -14.68 7.24
N THR A 20 0.48 -13.70 7.48
CA THR A 20 0.88 -12.71 6.47
C THR A 20 1.42 -13.37 5.21
N LYS A 21 2.34 -14.33 5.34
CA LYS A 21 2.90 -15.07 4.18
C LYS A 21 1.81 -15.77 3.33
N LYS A 22 0.78 -16.34 3.98
CA LYS A 22 -0.34 -16.98 3.27
C LYS A 22 -1.21 -15.96 2.54
N ILE A 23 -1.47 -14.82 3.18
CA ILE A 23 -2.23 -13.71 2.57
C ILE A 23 -1.44 -13.18 1.36
N ASP A 24 -0.15 -12.89 1.51
CA ASP A 24 0.70 -12.39 0.42
C ASP A 24 0.74 -13.36 -0.77
N LEU A 25 0.79 -14.67 -0.51
CA LEU A 25 0.70 -15.69 -1.56
C LEU A 25 -0.67 -15.67 -2.27
N ALA A 26 -1.76 -15.55 -1.51
CA ALA A 26 -3.10 -15.43 -2.09
C ALA A 26 -3.23 -14.14 -2.93
N SER A 27 -2.70 -13.03 -2.44
CA SER A 27 -2.62 -11.73 -3.15
C SER A 27 -1.85 -11.85 -4.44
N ALA A 28 -0.69 -12.50 -4.41
CA ALA A 28 0.10 -12.77 -5.61
C ALA A 28 -0.71 -13.57 -6.65
N VAL A 29 -1.38 -14.65 -6.24
CA VAL A 29 -2.21 -15.46 -7.14
C VAL A 29 -3.32 -14.64 -7.79
N VAL A 30 -4.04 -13.84 -7.00
CA VAL A 30 -5.11 -12.96 -7.50
C VAL A 30 -4.54 -11.91 -8.47
N PHE A 31 -3.39 -11.31 -8.13
CA PHE A 31 -2.69 -10.35 -8.97
C PHE A 31 -2.27 -10.96 -10.31
N PHE A 32 -1.62 -12.14 -10.31
CA PHE A 32 -1.24 -12.85 -11.54
C PHE A 32 -2.47 -13.19 -12.39
N TYR A 33 -3.55 -13.65 -11.76
CA TYR A 33 -4.79 -13.96 -12.46
C TYR A 33 -5.38 -12.72 -13.15
N ASP A 34 -5.47 -11.59 -12.44
CA ASP A 34 -5.99 -10.35 -13.02
C ASP A 34 -5.07 -9.79 -14.11
N TYR A 35 -3.74 -9.91 -13.95
CA TYR A 35 -2.77 -9.56 -14.98
C TYR A 35 -2.98 -10.34 -16.27
N LEU A 36 -3.10 -11.67 -16.19
CA LEU A 36 -3.32 -12.54 -17.36
C LEU A 36 -4.62 -12.20 -18.09
N LEU A 37 -5.67 -11.81 -17.37
CA LEU A 37 -6.94 -11.40 -17.98
C LEU A 37 -6.85 -10.03 -18.66
N THR A 38 -5.99 -9.14 -18.19
CA THR A 38 -5.97 -7.73 -18.62
C THR A 38 -4.83 -7.40 -19.59
N ILE A 39 -3.80 -8.24 -19.71
CA ILE A 39 -2.64 -8.01 -20.59
C ILE A 39 -3.04 -7.88 -22.07
N GLY A 40 -4.04 -8.63 -22.53
CA GLY A 40 -4.52 -8.53 -23.92
C GLY A 40 -5.10 -7.16 -24.24
N MET A 41 -5.79 -6.54 -23.28
CA MET A 41 -6.30 -5.17 -23.41
C MET A 41 -5.15 -4.15 -23.29
N GLU A 42 -4.21 -4.37 -22.40
CA GLU A 42 -3.03 -3.50 -22.20
C GLU A 42 -2.20 -3.38 -23.49
N VAL A 43 -1.89 -4.51 -24.14
CA VAL A 43 -1.14 -4.53 -25.41
C VAL A 43 -1.91 -3.83 -26.52
N LYS A 44 -3.24 -3.98 -26.57
CA LYS A 44 -4.08 -3.37 -27.61
C LYS A 44 -4.25 -1.86 -27.43
N TYR A 45 -4.44 -1.39 -26.20
CA TYR A 45 -4.88 -0.01 -25.93
C TYR A 45 -3.80 0.89 -25.36
N ILE A 46 -2.85 0.36 -24.60
CA ILE A 46 -1.84 1.16 -23.89
C ILE A 46 -0.53 1.20 -24.69
N TRP A 47 -0.08 0.07 -25.21
CA TRP A 47 1.23 -0.03 -25.87
C TRP A 47 1.38 0.89 -27.10
N PRO A 48 0.41 1.02 -28.02
CA PRO A 48 0.58 1.80 -29.25
C PRO A 48 0.71 3.32 -29.03
N GLY A 49 0.27 3.82 -27.87
CA GLY A 49 0.24 5.26 -27.58
C GLY A 49 1.61 5.87 -27.27
N PRO A 50 1.76 7.21 -27.36
CA PRO A 50 3.00 7.90 -27.01
C PRO A 50 3.35 7.71 -25.52
N LEU A 51 4.64 7.84 -25.20
CA LEU A 51 5.17 7.65 -23.85
C LEU A 51 4.92 8.91 -23.02
N THR A 52 3.78 8.94 -22.32
CA THR A 52 3.41 10.04 -21.41
C THR A 52 3.82 9.73 -19.97
N GLY A 53 3.96 10.76 -19.12
CA GLY A 53 4.26 10.55 -17.69
C GLY A 53 3.23 9.64 -16.99
N MET A 54 1.97 9.71 -17.40
CA MET A 54 0.92 8.80 -16.93
C MET A 54 1.12 7.35 -17.37
N LYS A 55 1.59 7.14 -18.60
CA LYS A 55 1.92 5.81 -19.10
C LYS A 55 3.07 5.20 -18.31
N VAL A 56 4.08 6.00 -17.95
CA VAL A 56 5.20 5.56 -17.10
C VAL A 56 4.71 5.19 -15.71
N LEU A 57 3.90 6.05 -15.08
CA LEU A 57 3.34 5.79 -13.75
C LEU A 57 2.48 4.53 -13.73
N TYR A 58 1.65 4.34 -14.76
CA TYR A 58 0.88 3.11 -14.96
C TYR A 58 1.78 1.88 -14.99
N PHE A 59 2.84 1.88 -15.82
CA PHE A 59 3.75 0.75 -15.91
C PHE A 59 4.50 0.49 -14.60
N LEU A 60 4.96 1.53 -13.90
CA LEU A 60 5.61 1.36 -12.61
C LEU A 60 4.68 0.67 -11.62
N GLN A 61 3.45 1.17 -11.46
CA GLN A 61 2.48 0.58 -10.53
C GLN A 61 2.06 -0.84 -10.93
N ARG A 62 1.95 -1.10 -12.24
CA ARG A 62 1.56 -2.39 -12.81
C ARG A 62 2.64 -3.46 -12.63
N TYR A 63 3.91 -3.10 -12.79
CA TYR A 63 5.01 -4.07 -12.83
C TYR A 63 5.79 -4.20 -11.52
N LEU A 64 5.71 -3.21 -10.61
CA LEU A 64 6.35 -3.27 -9.30
C LEU A 64 5.90 -4.44 -8.42
N PRO A 65 4.60 -4.83 -8.36
CA PRO A 65 4.16 -5.98 -7.57
C PRO A 65 4.77 -7.33 -8.00
N PHE A 66 5.25 -7.46 -9.25
CA PHE A 66 6.00 -8.66 -9.65
C PHE A 66 7.33 -8.74 -8.92
N ILE A 67 8.02 -7.61 -8.75
CA ILE A 67 9.28 -7.53 -8.01
C ILE A 67 9.03 -7.89 -6.55
N ASP A 68 7.97 -7.35 -5.94
CA ASP A 68 7.57 -7.67 -4.57
C ASP A 68 7.27 -9.16 -4.40
N THR A 69 6.53 -9.75 -5.34
CA THR A 69 6.17 -11.17 -5.26
C THR A 69 7.39 -12.08 -5.36
N VAL A 70 8.32 -11.78 -6.28
CA VAL A 70 9.58 -12.51 -6.41
C VAL A 70 10.41 -12.35 -5.13
N TRP A 71 10.46 -11.13 -4.58
CA TRP A 71 11.17 -10.84 -3.34
C TRP A 71 10.63 -11.68 -2.18
N ILE A 72 9.31 -11.68 -1.97
CA ILE A 72 8.64 -12.47 -0.94
C ILE A 72 8.91 -13.98 -1.13
N ALA A 73 8.85 -14.48 -2.36
CA ALA A 73 9.15 -15.87 -2.67
C ALA A 73 10.60 -16.24 -2.28
N VAL A 74 11.56 -15.35 -2.52
CA VAL A 74 12.95 -15.54 -2.09
C VAL A 74 13.05 -15.60 -0.56
N GLN A 75 12.35 -14.71 0.14
CA GLN A 75 12.36 -14.69 1.62
C GLN A 75 11.81 -15.98 2.23
N VAL A 76 10.79 -16.57 1.61
CA VAL A 76 10.14 -17.80 2.13
C VAL A 76 11.00 -19.05 1.88
N ASN A 77 11.63 -19.14 0.71
CA ASN A 77 12.29 -20.37 0.25
C ASN A 77 13.79 -20.47 0.60
N PHE A 78 14.52 -19.36 0.71
CA PHE A 78 15.99 -19.37 0.78
C PHE A 78 16.57 -19.00 2.15
N ALA A 79 15.79 -19.11 3.24
CA ALA A 79 16.11 -18.48 4.53
C ALA A 79 16.11 -19.37 5.80
N PRO A 80 16.58 -20.63 5.80
CA PRO A 80 16.92 -21.27 7.07
C PRO A 80 18.17 -20.62 7.67
N ASN A 81 18.13 -20.24 8.96
CA ASN A 81 19.28 -19.69 9.72
C ASN A 81 19.88 -18.38 9.16
N MET A 82 19.05 -17.40 8.78
CA MET A 82 19.56 -16.09 8.39
C MET A 82 20.19 -15.34 9.57
N ASP A 83 21.38 -14.80 9.33
CA ASP A 83 21.99 -13.81 10.21
C ASP A 83 21.10 -12.55 10.33
N ALA A 84 21.15 -11.89 11.49
CA ALA A 84 20.34 -10.71 11.78
C ALA A 84 20.58 -9.58 10.76
N LYS A 85 21.80 -9.46 10.22
CA LYS A 85 22.13 -8.44 9.22
C LYS A 85 21.43 -8.70 7.89
N THR A 86 21.51 -9.93 7.37
CA THR A 86 20.80 -10.33 6.14
C THR A 86 19.31 -10.15 6.31
N CYS A 87 18.79 -10.53 7.47
CA CYS A 87 17.39 -10.37 7.84
C CYS A 87 16.92 -8.90 7.80
N MET A 88 17.72 -7.98 8.37
CA MET A 88 17.46 -6.54 8.33
C MET A 88 17.46 -6.00 6.90
N THR A 89 18.48 -6.31 6.10
CA THR A 89 18.55 -5.86 4.71
C THR A 89 17.38 -6.40 3.90
N MET A 90 17.04 -7.67 4.08
CA MET A 90 16.01 -8.33 3.27
C MET A 90 14.62 -7.75 3.54
N ASN A 91 14.30 -7.52 4.82
CA ASN A 91 13.06 -6.86 5.23
C ASN A 91 13.06 -5.37 4.87
N GLY A 92 14.21 -4.70 4.98
CA GLY A 92 14.35 -3.29 4.61
C GLY A 92 14.06 -3.02 3.14
N VAL A 93 14.56 -3.87 2.24
CA VAL A 93 14.26 -3.79 0.79
C VAL A 93 12.78 -4.04 0.52
N GLY A 94 12.21 -5.12 1.07
CA GLY A 94 10.79 -5.44 0.87
C GLY A 94 9.86 -4.32 1.34
N ARG A 95 10.16 -3.73 2.50
CA ARG A 95 9.40 -2.59 3.02
C ARG A 95 9.58 -1.33 2.19
N SER A 96 10.79 -1.09 1.66
CA SER A 96 11.05 0.04 0.77
C SER A 96 10.24 -0.07 -0.52
N LEU A 97 10.17 -1.26 -1.11
CA LEU A 97 9.36 -1.49 -2.31
C LEU A 97 7.86 -1.30 -2.03
N MET A 98 7.37 -1.81 -0.89
CA MET A 98 5.99 -1.57 -0.45
C MET A 98 5.70 -0.07 -0.28
N CYS A 99 6.60 0.69 0.38
CA CYS A 99 6.46 2.15 0.52
C CYS A 99 6.44 2.87 -0.83
N LEU A 100 7.25 2.42 -1.78
CA LEU A 100 7.25 2.94 -3.14
C LEU A 100 5.91 2.66 -3.85
N GLY A 101 5.42 1.42 -3.77
CA GLY A 101 4.12 1.03 -4.33
C GLY A 101 2.95 1.85 -3.76
N LEU A 102 2.96 2.09 -2.44
CA LEU A 102 1.97 2.92 -1.77
C LEU A 102 2.05 4.37 -2.26
N THR A 103 3.24 4.97 -2.29
CA THR A 103 3.44 6.35 -2.78
C THR A 103 2.99 6.53 -4.23
N LEU A 104 3.29 5.57 -5.10
CA LEU A 104 2.87 5.59 -6.50
C LEU A 104 1.34 5.47 -6.63
N SER A 105 0.72 4.65 -5.79
CA SER A 105 -0.74 4.48 -5.76
C SER A 105 -1.44 5.78 -5.35
N GLU A 106 -0.93 6.44 -4.32
CA GLU A 106 -1.44 7.74 -3.86
C GLU A 106 -1.24 8.83 -4.91
N LEU A 107 -0.13 8.79 -5.64
CA LEU A 107 0.10 9.71 -6.75
C LEU A 107 -0.94 9.54 -7.87
N VAL A 108 -1.27 8.30 -8.25
CA VAL A 108 -2.32 8.03 -9.25
C VAL A 108 -3.69 8.53 -8.79
N LEU A 109 -4.03 8.30 -7.52
CA LEU A 109 -5.28 8.79 -6.92
C LEU A 109 -5.36 10.32 -6.92
N THR A 110 -4.23 10.97 -6.63
CA THR A 110 -4.10 12.44 -6.65
C THR A 110 -4.33 13.00 -8.05
N PHE A 111 -3.74 12.37 -9.07
CA PHE A 111 -3.96 12.79 -10.44
C PHE A 111 -5.40 12.60 -10.90
N ARG A 112 -6.07 11.53 -10.46
CA ARG A 112 -7.51 11.33 -10.72
C ARG A 112 -8.33 12.46 -10.11
N ALA A 113 -8.06 12.84 -8.86
CA ALA A 113 -8.71 13.98 -8.22
C ALA A 113 -8.49 15.28 -8.99
N TRP A 114 -7.26 15.53 -9.46
CA TRP A 114 -6.94 16.69 -10.30
C TRP A 114 -7.71 16.70 -11.63
N ALA A 115 -7.83 15.53 -12.28
CA ALA A 115 -8.56 15.40 -13.54
C ALA A 115 -10.07 15.64 -13.37
N VAL A 116 -10.68 15.14 -12.28
CA VAL A 116 -12.10 15.35 -11.97
C VAL A 116 -12.43 16.83 -11.75
N TRP A 117 -11.47 17.60 -11.20
CA TRP A 117 -11.57 19.04 -11.06
C TRP A 117 -11.25 19.82 -12.34
N ASN A 118 -11.33 19.17 -13.50
CA ASN A 118 -11.09 19.78 -14.81
C ASN A 118 -9.75 20.52 -14.91
N ARG A 119 -8.71 19.98 -14.26
CA ARG A 119 -7.35 20.55 -14.23
C ARG A 119 -7.31 21.99 -13.72
N ASP A 120 -8.05 22.25 -12.64
CA ASP A 120 -8.06 23.56 -11.98
C ASP A 120 -6.63 24.06 -11.67
N ARG A 121 -6.38 25.34 -11.96
CA ARG A 121 -5.04 25.93 -11.84
C ARG A 121 -4.56 25.99 -10.39
N VAL A 122 -5.46 26.18 -9.43
CA VAL A 122 -5.11 26.20 -8.00
C VAL A 122 -4.67 24.80 -7.59
N LEU A 123 -5.45 23.77 -7.93
CA LEU A 123 -5.10 22.38 -7.61
C LEU A 123 -3.83 21.90 -8.32
N THR A 124 -3.53 22.44 -9.50
CA THR A 124 -2.30 22.11 -10.25
C THR A 124 -1.03 22.46 -9.46
N PHE A 125 -1.05 23.54 -8.67
CA PHE A 125 0.08 23.92 -7.81
C PHE A 125 -0.06 23.44 -6.37
N ALA A 126 -1.29 23.46 -5.82
CA ALA A 126 -1.53 23.08 -4.44
C ALA A 126 -1.32 21.57 -4.18
N LEU A 127 -1.78 20.68 -5.07
CA LEU A 127 -1.69 19.24 -4.84
C LEU A 127 -0.25 18.73 -4.78
N PRO A 128 0.68 19.11 -5.69
CA PRO A 128 2.08 18.69 -5.58
C PRO A 128 2.76 19.20 -4.30
N ILE A 129 2.48 20.44 -3.88
CA ILE A 129 3.05 21.01 -2.66
C ILE A 129 2.56 20.22 -1.43
N LEU A 130 1.26 19.95 -1.36
CA LEU A 130 0.66 19.16 -0.29
C LEU A 130 1.17 17.71 -0.31
N PHE A 131 1.33 17.12 -1.49
CA PHE A 131 1.86 15.77 -1.65
C PHE A 131 3.28 15.69 -1.10
N VAL A 132 4.18 16.60 -1.49
CA VAL A 132 5.54 16.64 -0.96
C VAL A 132 5.54 16.87 0.55
N GLY A 133 4.71 17.80 1.06
CA GLY A 133 4.60 18.07 2.49
C GLY A 133 4.09 16.88 3.31
N CYS A 134 3.22 16.04 2.73
CA CYS A 134 2.65 14.87 3.38
C CYS A 134 3.54 13.62 3.27
N PHE A 135 4.22 13.43 2.14
CA PHE A 135 5.02 12.21 1.85
C PHE A 135 6.51 12.34 2.14
N LEU A 136 7.07 13.55 2.24
CA LEU A 136 8.47 13.73 2.64
C LEU A 136 8.73 13.29 4.10
N PRO A 137 7.93 13.68 5.12
CA PRO A 137 8.16 13.23 6.49
C PRO A 137 8.11 11.69 6.64
N PRO A 138 7.15 10.96 6.03
CA PRO A 138 7.13 9.51 6.07
C PRO A 138 8.40 8.83 5.54
N VAL A 139 9.01 9.37 4.48
CA VAL A 139 10.27 8.86 3.93
C VAL A 139 11.41 9.00 4.95
N VAL A 140 11.51 10.16 5.61
CA VAL A 140 12.53 10.41 6.65
C VAL A 140 12.31 9.49 7.85
N ILE A 141 11.07 9.41 8.34
CA ILE A 141 10.68 8.56 9.47
C ILE A 141 10.96 7.09 9.17
N PHE A 142 10.68 6.64 7.95
CA PHE A 142 10.95 5.27 7.52
C PHE A 142 12.46 4.97 7.49
N GLY A 143 13.30 5.90 7.05
CA GLY A 143 14.75 5.77 7.11
C GLY A 143 15.28 5.59 8.54
N ILE A 144 14.76 6.39 9.48
CA ILE A 144 15.08 6.27 10.92
C ILE A 144 14.58 4.92 11.45
N PHE A 145 13.36 4.52 11.09
CA PHE A 145 12.75 3.26 11.53
C PHE A 145 13.57 2.04 11.10
N ILE A 146 14.04 1.98 9.85
CA ILE A 146 14.92 0.87 9.41
C ILE A 146 16.18 0.79 10.30
N GLY A 147 16.78 1.93 10.64
CA GLY A 147 17.97 1.97 11.49
C GLY A 147 17.75 1.53 12.94
N THR A 148 16.53 1.67 13.47
CA THR A 148 16.20 1.30 14.86
C THR A 148 15.58 -0.08 15.00
N THR A 149 15.08 -0.65 13.89
CA THR A 149 14.44 -1.98 13.91
C THR A 149 15.41 -3.10 14.22
N LYS A 150 14.97 -4.04 15.05
CA LYS A 150 15.72 -5.25 15.40
C LYS A 150 14.98 -6.47 14.89
N PHE A 151 15.71 -7.39 14.27
CA PHE A 151 15.18 -8.64 13.77
C PHE A 151 15.96 -9.83 14.30
N ILE A 152 15.27 -10.96 14.41
CA ILE A 152 15.87 -12.25 14.74
C ILE A 152 15.45 -13.27 13.68
N GLY A 153 16.40 -14.14 13.30
CA GLY A 153 16.13 -15.29 12.45
C GLY A 153 15.36 -16.36 13.21
N LEU A 154 14.48 -17.07 12.52
CA LEU A 154 13.70 -18.17 13.09
C LEU A 154 14.54 -19.46 13.18
N PRO A 155 14.48 -20.21 14.30
CA PRO A 155 15.14 -21.50 14.39
C PRO A 155 14.43 -22.56 13.53
N PRO A 156 15.16 -23.57 13.01
CA PRO A 156 14.56 -24.68 12.26
C PRO A 156 13.51 -25.42 13.10
N PRO A 157 12.39 -25.89 12.52
CA PRO A 157 12.08 -25.99 11.09
C PRO A 157 11.47 -24.74 10.44
N SER A 158 11.29 -23.65 11.19
CA SER A 158 10.69 -22.42 10.68
C SER A 158 11.70 -21.58 9.90
N THR A 159 11.33 -21.05 8.73
CA THR A 159 12.20 -20.19 7.90
C THR A 159 11.80 -18.71 7.96
N GLY A 160 12.80 -17.85 7.85
CA GLY A 160 12.62 -16.39 7.75
C GLY A 160 12.91 -15.64 9.05
N CYS A 161 12.22 -14.51 9.21
CA CYS A 161 12.60 -13.44 10.12
C CYS A 161 11.40 -12.87 10.87
N VAL A 162 11.59 -12.51 12.13
CA VAL A 162 10.60 -11.75 12.90
C VAL A 162 11.21 -10.47 13.44
N GLN A 163 10.43 -9.39 13.39
CA GLN A 163 10.79 -8.12 14.01
C GLN A 163 10.50 -8.21 15.51
N ILE A 164 11.51 -7.90 16.33
CA ILE A 164 11.43 -7.94 17.80
C ILE A 164 11.47 -6.54 18.44
N GLY A 165 11.78 -5.51 17.65
CA GLY A 165 11.77 -4.12 18.11
C GLY A 165 11.80 -3.13 16.96
N GLY A 166 11.41 -1.91 17.25
CA GLY A 166 11.42 -0.77 16.34
C GLY A 166 10.86 0.46 17.04
N ASP A 167 11.25 1.64 16.56
CA ASP A 167 10.79 2.90 17.14
C ASP A 167 9.29 3.13 16.79
N PRO A 168 8.43 3.44 17.78
CA PRO A 168 7.01 3.70 17.54
C PRO A 168 6.75 4.94 16.68
N ILE A 169 7.76 5.77 16.37
CA ILE A 169 7.67 6.94 15.49
C ILE A 169 7.04 6.63 14.12
N ILE A 170 7.17 5.39 13.62
CA ILE A 170 6.53 4.92 12.38
C ILE A 170 5.00 5.10 12.37
N THR A 171 4.39 5.18 13.56
CA THR A 171 2.98 5.49 13.76
C THR A 171 2.55 6.78 13.06
N ILE A 172 3.41 7.80 13.03
CA ILE A 172 3.12 9.10 12.40
C ILE A 172 2.82 8.92 10.90
N ASN A 173 3.46 7.97 10.22
CA ASN A 173 3.23 7.72 8.80
C ASN A 173 1.78 7.31 8.51
N TRP A 174 1.18 6.50 9.39
CA TRP A 174 -0.21 6.07 9.24
C TRP A 174 -1.19 7.22 9.47
N ILE A 175 -0.87 8.14 10.39
CA ILE A 175 -1.68 9.33 10.64
C ILE A 175 -1.63 10.25 9.41
N LEU A 176 -0.44 10.48 8.85
CA LEU A 176 -0.28 11.28 7.64
C LEU A 176 -1.00 10.66 6.44
N LEU A 177 -0.93 9.34 6.28
CA LEU A 177 -1.68 8.62 5.25
C LEU A 177 -3.20 8.79 5.41
N LEU A 178 -3.73 8.65 6.63
CA LEU A 178 -5.15 8.86 6.90
C LEU A 178 -5.59 10.29 6.55
N VAL A 179 -4.77 11.29 6.90
CA VAL A 179 -5.04 12.70 6.55
C VAL A 179 -5.07 12.88 5.04
N TRP A 180 -4.15 12.24 4.31
CA TRP A 180 -4.13 12.27 2.86
C TRP A 180 -5.37 11.62 2.23
N ASP A 181 -5.73 10.42 2.69
CA ASP A 181 -6.92 9.69 2.22
C ASP A 181 -8.20 10.51 2.44
N ALA A 182 -8.31 11.14 3.62
CA ALA A 182 -9.44 12.01 3.94
C ALA A 182 -9.50 13.22 3.00
N LEU A 183 -8.36 13.87 2.72
CA LEU A 183 -8.27 15.02 1.82
C LEU A 183 -8.71 14.63 0.40
N ILE A 184 -8.17 13.54 -0.14
CA ILE A 184 -8.51 13.08 -1.49
C ILE A 184 -9.98 12.63 -1.56
N LEU A 185 -10.49 11.93 -0.54
CA LEU A 185 -11.90 11.55 -0.47
C LEU A 185 -12.81 12.79 -0.50
N ILE A 186 -12.51 13.83 0.29
CA ILE A 186 -13.26 15.09 0.29
C ILE A 186 -13.21 15.74 -1.10
N LEU A 187 -12.04 15.81 -1.72
CA LEU A 187 -11.87 16.35 -3.07
C LEU A 187 -12.66 15.58 -4.12
N MET A 188 -12.85 14.27 -3.96
CA MET A 188 -13.64 13.44 -4.88
C MET A 188 -15.15 13.55 -4.63
N VAL A 189 -15.58 13.67 -3.37
CA VAL A 189 -17.00 13.74 -2.98
C VAL A 189 -17.65 15.07 -3.39
N ILE A 190 -16.95 16.20 -3.27
CA ILE A 190 -17.48 17.53 -3.64
C ILE A 190 -17.99 17.58 -5.11
N PRO A 191 -17.18 17.28 -6.13
CA PRO A 191 -17.62 17.30 -7.53
C PRO A 191 -18.68 16.24 -7.81
N ALA A 192 -18.66 15.10 -7.09
CA ALA A 192 -19.68 14.07 -7.20
C ALA A 192 -21.07 14.57 -6.79
N ILE A 193 -21.16 15.22 -5.63
CA ILE A 193 -22.42 15.78 -5.13
C ILE A 193 -22.91 16.89 -6.08
N LYS A 194 -22.00 17.75 -6.56
CA LYS A 194 -22.35 18.78 -7.56
C LYS A 194 -22.90 18.14 -8.84
N ALA A 195 -22.21 17.16 -9.40
CA ALA A 195 -22.63 16.46 -10.61
C ALA A 195 -24.00 15.77 -10.44
N TYR A 196 -24.23 15.12 -9.30
CA TYR A 196 -25.51 14.49 -8.97
C TYR A 196 -26.66 15.51 -8.94
N ARG A 197 -26.44 16.67 -8.30
CA ARG A 197 -27.44 17.74 -8.19
C ARG A 197 -27.81 18.37 -9.54
N TYR A 198 -26.85 18.52 -10.46
CA TYR A 198 -27.09 19.21 -11.74
C TYR A 198 -27.53 18.29 -12.89
N ARG A 199 -27.06 17.04 -12.96
CA ARG A 199 -27.24 16.16 -14.14
C ARG A 199 -28.10 14.92 -13.90
N GLY A 200 -28.56 14.66 -12.68
CA GLY A 200 -29.32 13.46 -12.35
C GLY A 200 -28.54 12.15 -12.62
N ASN A 201 -29.27 11.02 -12.59
CA ASN A 201 -28.72 9.66 -12.59
C ASN A 201 -28.26 9.18 -14.00
N SER A 202 -27.29 9.88 -14.60
CA SER A 202 -26.71 9.48 -15.89
C SER A 202 -25.79 8.26 -15.74
N ALA A 203 -25.72 7.40 -16.76
CA ALA A 203 -24.86 6.21 -16.73
C ALA A 203 -23.37 6.54 -16.49
N LEU A 204 -22.92 7.71 -16.96
CA LEU A 204 -21.58 8.24 -16.71
C LEU A 204 -21.34 8.61 -15.24
N TYR A 205 -22.35 9.13 -14.54
CA TYR A 205 -22.28 9.39 -13.10
C TYR A 205 -22.11 8.08 -12.31
N ARG A 206 -22.87 7.04 -12.66
CA ARG A 206 -22.82 5.74 -11.97
C ARG A 206 -21.43 5.08 -12.07
N VAL A 207 -20.79 5.16 -13.23
CA VAL A 207 -19.46 4.56 -13.46
C VAL A 207 -18.36 5.39 -12.80
N VAL A 208 -18.31 6.70 -13.05
CA VAL A 208 -17.20 7.56 -12.58
C VAL A 208 -17.27 7.81 -11.06
N TYR A 209 -18.46 8.10 -10.54
CA TYR A 209 -18.62 8.46 -9.12
C TYR A 209 -19.09 7.29 -8.27
N GLY A 210 -19.92 6.39 -8.80
CA GLY A 210 -20.40 5.22 -8.06
C GLY A 210 -19.32 4.19 -7.80
N GLU A 211 -18.54 3.82 -8.83
CA GLU A 211 -17.47 2.82 -8.66
C GLU A 211 -16.16 3.46 -8.19
N GLY A 212 -15.87 4.69 -8.64
CA GLY A 212 -14.66 5.42 -8.26
C GLY A 212 -14.61 5.78 -6.77
N ILE A 213 -15.65 6.42 -6.21
CA ILE A 213 -15.64 6.93 -4.81
C ILE A 213 -15.61 5.80 -3.79
N VAL A 214 -16.26 4.67 -4.07
CA VAL A 214 -16.28 3.52 -3.17
C VAL A 214 -14.86 3.06 -2.86
N TYR A 215 -13.95 3.13 -3.83
CA TYR A 215 -12.53 2.82 -3.62
C TYR A 215 -11.86 3.80 -2.63
N TYR A 216 -12.03 5.12 -2.80
CA TYR A 216 -11.48 6.11 -1.87
C TYR A 216 -12.06 5.98 -0.46
N PHE A 217 -13.36 5.67 -0.35
CA PHE A 217 -14.01 5.42 0.93
C PHE A 217 -13.47 4.15 1.58
N TYR A 218 -13.26 3.08 0.81
CA TYR A 218 -12.64 1.85 1.29
C TYR A 218 -11.22 2.09 1.82
N LEU A 219 -10.39 2.85 1.10
CA LEU A 219 -9.05 3.23 1.55
C LEU A 219 -9.10 4.02 2.86
N PHE A 220 -9.97 5.03 2.94
CA PHE A 220 -10.17 5.81 4.16
C PHE A 220 -10.60 4.94 5.35
N MET A 221 -11.50 3.97 5.13
CA MET A 221 -11.93 3.04 6.17
C MET A 221 -10.78 2.12 6.61
N LEU A 222 -9.99 1.61 5.67
CA LEU A 222 -8.83 0.77 5.96
C LEU A 222 -7.76 1.54 6.77
N SER A 223 -7.48 2.79 6.37
CA SER A 223 -6.59 3.69 7.13
C SER A 223 -7.14 4.03 8.51
N THR A 224 -8.46 4.19 8.65
CA THR A 224 -9.10 4.42 9.95
C THR A 224 -8.98 3.18 10.85
N ILE A 225 -9.24 1.98 10.32
CA ILE A 225 -9.07 0.72 11.04
C ILE A 225 -7.62 0.58 11.52
N ASN A 226 -6.63 0.91 10.68
CA ASN A 226 -5.22 0.88 11.07
C ASN A 226 -4.93 1.77 12.29
N ILE A 227 -5.48 2.99 12.34
CA ILE A 227 -5.32 3.90 13.49
C ILE A 227 -6.07 3.41 14.73
N VAL A 228 -7.24 2.79 14.57
CA VAL A 228 -7.98 2.19 15.70
C VAL A 228 -7.18 1.03 16.29
N LEU A 229 -6.62 0.15 15.46
CA LEU A 229 -5.78 -0.96 15.92
C LEU A 229 -4.52 -0.46 16.64
N LEU A 230 -3.92 0.63 16.16
CA LEU A 230 -2.85 1.34 16.85
C LEU A 230 -3.27 1.78 18.26
N ARG A 231 -4.45 2.39 18.41
CA ARG A 231 -4.96 2.84 19.73
C ARG A 231 -5.26 1.68 20.69
N LEU A 232 -5.64 0.53 20.14
CA LEU A 232 -5.87 -0.69 20.90
C LEU A 232 -4.58 -1.45 21.25
N ASN A 233 -3.41 -0.88 20.93
CA ASN A 233 -2.10 -1.49 21.15
C ASN A 233 -1.97 -2.88 20.48
N ILE A 234 -2.72 -3.09 19.40
CA ILE A 234 -2.66 -4.32 18.61
C ILE A 234 -1.39 -4.27 17.76
N ASP A 235 -0.71 -5.41 17.74
CA ASP A 235 0.68 -5.55 17.34
C ASP A 235 0.99 -4.96 15.95
N GLU A 236 2.13 -4.29 15.80
CA GLU A 236 2.59 -3.63 14.55
C GLU A 236 2.49 -4.55 13.32
N SER A 237 2.64 -5.86 13.51
CA SER A 237 2.57 -6.85 12.45
C SER A 237 1.18 -7.02 11.83
N TYR A 238 0.10 -6.71 12.54
CA TYR A 238 -1.27 -6.71 11.99
C TYR A 238 -1.50 -5.57 10.98
N ARG A 239 -0.74 -4.47 11.09
CA ARG A 239 -0.86 -3.30 10.19
C ARG A 239 -0.33 -3.61 8.79
N PHE A 240 0.74 -4.40 8.72
CA PHE A 240 1.28 -4.91 7.46
C PHE A 240 0.31 -5.88 6.77
N MET A 241 -0.45 -6.70 7.52
CA MET A 241 -1.51 -7.52 6.91
C MET A 241 -2.59 -6.66 6.25
N LEU A 242 -3.04 -5.58 6.90
CA LEU A 242 -4.07 -4.69 6.35
C LEU A 242 -3.60 -3.96 5.09
N THR A 243 -2.31 -3.64 5.00
CA THR A 243 -1.73 -3.11 3.75
C THR A 243 -1.66 -4.17 2.65
N SER A 244 -1.33 -5.43 2.97
CA SER A 244 -1.47 -6.55 2.02
C SER A 244 -2.93 -6.78 1.58
N TYR A 245 -3.92 -6.56 2.45
CA TYR A 245 -5.35 -6.62 2.09
C TYR A 245 -5.77 -5.49 1.15
N ALA A 246 -5.19 -4.30 1.26
CA ALA A 246 -5.44 -3.22 0.30
C ALA A 246 -4.96 -3.58 -1.11
N MET A 247 -3.90 -4.39 -1.24
CA MET A 247 -3.40 -4.90 -2.52
C MET A 247 -4.26 -6.01 -3.13
N LEU A 248 -5.09 -6.70 -2.33
CA LEU A 248 -6.04 -7.71 -2.81
C LEU A 248 -7.23 -7.12 -3.57
N VAL A 249 -7.49 -5.82 -3.41
CA VAL A 249 -8.56 -5.15 -4.13
C VAL A 249 -8.08 -4.94 -5.58
N PRO A 250 -8.68 -5.62 -6.57
CA PRO A 250 -8.17 -5.57 -7.92
C PRO A 250 -8.17 -4.13 -8.46
N PRO A 251 -7.12 -3.71 -9.17
CA PRO A 251 -7.03 -2.39 -9.80
C PRO A 251 -8.01 -2.21 -10.97
N ARG A 252 -9.06 -3.04 -11.10
CA ARG A 252 -10.12 -2.85 -12.10
C ARG A 252 -10.80 -1.49 -11.95
N CYS A 253 -10.85 -0.92 -10.74
CA CYS A 253 -11.29 0.45 -10.49
C CYS A 253 -10.24 1.53 -10.82
N LEU A 254 -8.96 1.16 -11.02
CA LEU A 254 -7.83 2.05 -11.32
C LEU A 254 -7.56 2.21 -12.84
N VAL A 255 -8.15 1.36 -13.69
CA VAL A 255 -7.85 1.33 -15.14
C VAL A 255 -8.99 1.86 -16.02
N PHE A 256 -10.10 2.30 -15.43
CA PHE A 256 -11.13 3.09 -16.12
C PHE A 256 -11.40 4.40 -15.37
#